data_AF-A0A3D4AZC5-F1
#
_entry.id   AF-A0A3D4AZC5-F1
#
_cell.length_a   1.000
_cell.length_b   1.000
_cell.length_c   1.000
_cell.angle_alpha   90.00
_cell.angle_beta   90.00
_cell.angle_gamma   90.00
#
_symmetry.space_group_name_H-M   'P 1'
#
loop_
_entity.id
_entity.type
_entity.pdbx_description
1 polymer ?
#
loop_
_entity_poly.entity_id
_entity_poly.type
_entity_poly.pdbx_seq_one_letter_code
_entity_poly.pdbx_strand_id
1 'polypeptide(L)' 'MYAVIKTGGKQYKVAKGDVLRVEKLNAAAGEMISFDQVLMLGDDQGTT' A
#
# COMPACT_ATOMS: atom_id res chain seq x y z
N MET A 1 -4.27 -6.23 10.90
CA MET A 1 -3.57 -4.97 10.56
C MET A 1 -3.53 -4.78 9.04
N TYR A 2 -4.05 -3.67 8.55
CA TYR A 2 -4.09 -3.27 7.14
C TYR A 2 -3.73 -1.78 7.01
N ALA A 3 -3.34 -1.35 5.82
CA ALA A 3 -3.09 0.04 5.49
C ALA A 3 -3.86 0.43 4.23
N VAL A 4 -4.26 1.69 4.12
CA VAL A 4 -4.75 2.27 2.87
C VAL A 4 -3.64 3.15 2.32
N ILE A 5 -3.07 2.77 1.18
CA ILE A 5 -2.00 3.51 0.50
C ILE A 5 -2.53 4.19 -0.75
N LYS A 6 -1.94 5.33 -1.12
CA LYS A 6 -2.23 6.01 -2.38
C LYS A 6 -1.06 5.85 -3.34
N THR A 7 -1.33 5.28 -4.51
CA THR A 7 -0.34 5.15 -5.60
C THR A 7 -1.01 5.21 -6.96
N GLY A 8 -0.34 5.78 -7.97
CA GLY A 8 -0.91 5.91 -9.32
C GLY A 8 -2.25 6.67 -9.37
N GLY A 9 -2.49 7.59 -8.44
CA GLY A 9 -3.76 8.33 -8.33
C GLY A 9 -4.93 7.55 -7.72
N LYS A 10 -4.75 6.27 -7.38
CA LYS A 10 -5.78 5.40 -6.78
C LYS A 10 -5.42 5.04 -5.34
N GLN A 11 -6.43 4.64 -4.57
CA GLN A 11 -6.26 4.17 -3.19
C GLN A 11 -6.36 2.64 -3.16
N TYR A 12 -5.48 2.00 -2.40
CA TYR A 12 -5.43 0.55 -2.27
C TYR A 12 -5.38 0.17 -0.79
N LYS A 13 -6.23 -0.78 -0.40
CA LYS A 13 -6.13 -1.43 0.91
C LYS A 13 -5.15 -2.60 0.81
N VAL A 14 -4.15 -2.62 1.68
CA VAL A 14 -3.07 -3.61 1.68
C VAL A 14 -2.90 -4.23 3.07
N ALA A 15 -2.62 -5.52 3.12
CA ALA A 15 -2.13 -6.21 4.30
C ALA A 15 -0.80 -6.92 4.00
N LYS A 16 -0.10 -7.35 5.04
CA LYS A 16 1.17 -8.07 4.89
C LYS A 16 0.94 -9.38 4.14
N GLY A 17 1.62 -9.55 3.01
CA GLY A 17 1.55 -10.75 2.16
C GLY A 17 0.59 -10.65 0.98
N ASP A 18 -0.15 -9.55 0.84
CA ASP A 18 -1.05 -9.35 -0.30
C ASP A 18 -0.28 -9.10 -1.61
N VAL A 19 -0.81 -9.63 -2.71
CA VAL A 19 -0.34 -9.36 -4.06
C VAL A 19 -1.36 -8.44 -4.73
N LEU A 20 -0.94 -7.21 -5.05
CA LEU A 20 -1.79 -6.21 -5.70
C LEU A 20 -1.29 -5.89 -7.10
N ARG A 21 -2.25 -5.67 -8.00
CA ARG A 21 -1.98 -5.08 -9.31
C ARG A 21 -2.16 -3.57 -9.20
N VAL A 22 -1.08 -2.83 -9.45
CA VAL A 22 -1.04 -1.36 -9.42
C VAL A 22 -0.62 -0.81 -10.77
N GLU A 23 -0.71 0.51 -10.93
CA GLU A 23 -0.17 1.21 -12.09
C GLU A 23 1.36 1.07 -12.17
N LYS A 24 1.94 1.41 -13.31
CA LYS A 24 3.39 1.31 -13.52
C LYS A 24 4.15 2.16 -12.50
N LEU A 25 5.12 1.52 -11.84
CA LEU A 25 6.03 2.17 -10.89
C LEU A 25 7.42 2.33 -11.52
N ASN A 26 8.13 3.40 -11.14
CA ASN A 26 9.52 3.63 -11.54
C ASN A 26 10.47 2.84 -10.62
N ALA A 27 10.38 1.52 -10.67
CA ALA A 27 11.24 0.60 -9.92
C ALA A 27 11.57 -0.62 -10.78
N ALA A 28 12.72 -1.24 -10.55
CA ALA A 28 13.10 -2.48 -11.21
C ALA A 28 12.32 -3.68 -10.65
N ALA A 29 12.20 -4.73 -11.44
CA ALA A 29 11.57 -5.97 -10.97
C ALA A 29 12.39 -6.57 -9.81
N GLY A 30 11.72 -6.85 -8.69
CA GLY A 30 12.36 -7.37 -7.47
C GLY A 30 12.96 -6.30 -6.56
N GLU A 31 12.90 -5.02 -6.93
CA GLU A 31 13.31 -3.91 -6.07
C GLU A 31 12.28 -3.66 -4.96
N MET A 32 12.77 -3.38 -3.75
CA MET A 32 11.91 -2.95 -2.65
C MET A 32 11.60 -1.46 -2.79
N ILE A 33 10.33 -1.12 -2.69
CA ILE A 33 9.82 0.25 -2.77
C ILE A 33 9.10 0.63 -1.49
N SER A 34 9.24 1.89 -1.09
CA SER A 34 8.49 2.46 0.03
C SER A 34 7.37 3.34 -0.52
N PHE A 35 6.18 3.24 0.08
CA PHE A 35 5.07 4.13 -0.19
C PHE A 35 4.92 5.12 0.96
N ASP A 36 5.25 6.39 0.71
CA ASP A 36 5.17 7.43 1.76
C ASP A 36 3.74 7.91 2.01
N GLN A 37 2.83 7.71 1.04
CA GLN A 37 1.43 8.13 1.14
C GLN A 37 0.55 7.01 1.72
N VAL A 38 0.56 6.90 3.04
CA VAL A 38 -0.40 6.10 3.81
C VAL A 38 -1.54 7.01 4.26
N LEU A 39 -2.76 6.70 3.85
CA LEU A 39 -3.96 7.47 4.17
C LEU A 39 -4.64 7.02 5.47
N MET A 40 -4.51 5.73 5.80
CA MET A 40 -5.11 5.15 7.00
C MET A 40 -4.36 3.88 7.37
N LEU A 41 -4.23 3.63 8.67
CA LEU A 41 -3.81 2.36 9.24
C LEU A 41 -4.99 1.78 10.02
N GLY A 42 -5.22 0.48 9.88
CA GLY A 42 -6.30 -0.21 10.55
C GLY A 42 -5.83 -1.47 11.26
N ASP A 43 -6.20 -1.59 12.52
CA ASP A 43 -5.96 -2.70 13.43
C ASP A 43 -7.33 -3.29 13.86
N ASP A 44 -7.34 -4.52 14.38
CA ASP A 44 -8.48 -5.11 15.07
C ASP A 44 -8.93 -4.28 16.30
N GLN A 45 -8.07 -3.38 16.80
CA GLN A 45 -8.34 -2.43 17.90
C GLN A 45 -8.82 -1.05 17.45
N GLY A 46 -8.83 -0.74 16.15
CA GLY A 46 -9.27 0.57 15.63
C GLY A 46 -8.44 1.08 14.45
N THR A 47 -8.81 2.24 13.93
CA THR A 47 -8.15 2.87 12.77
C THR A 47 -7.49 4.18 13.15
N THR A 48 -6.26 4.43 12.69
CA THR A 48 -5.45 5.63 12.94
C THR A 48 -4.92 6.26 11.66
#